data_AF-A0A0S3PVF5-F1
#
_entry.id   AF-A0A0S3PVF5-F1
#
_cell.length_a   1.000
_cell.length_b   1.000
_cell.length_c   1.000
_cell.angle_alpha   90.00
_cell.angle_beta   90.00
_cell.angle_gamma   90.00
#
_symmetry.space_group_name_H-M   'P 1'
#
loop_
_entity.id
_entity.type
_entity.pdbx_description
1 polymer ?
#
loop_
_entity_poly.entity_id
_entity_poly.type
_entity_poly.pdbx_seq_one_letter_code
_entity_poly.pdbx_strand_id
1 'polypeptide(L)'
;MRRTIIAAAAIASLAGIAYAQTPAQQPAPIVQGATGVTVGGMPAARAGDATGNGGQVVEGSSNVVIGGKPAARVGDRTNCGVVVQGATNVYVNGKPLARTGDGASC
;
A
#
# COMPACT_ATOMS: atom_id res chain seq x y z
N MET A 1 5.50 -61.87 21.64
CA MET A 1 4.73 -62.54 20.54
C MET A 1 4.14 -61.47 19.63
N ARG A 2 4.09 -61.68 18.31
CA ARG A 2 3.46 -60.76 17.32
C ARG A 2 1.93 -60.91 17.31
N ARG A 3 1.20 -59.83 16.97
CA ARG A 3 -0.11 -59.75 16.24
C ARG A 3 -0.62 -58.29 16.34
N THR A 4 -0.28 -57.36 15.43
CA THR A 4 -0.78 -57.11 14.05
C THR A 4 -2.09 -56.28 13.99
N ILE A 5 -1.92 -54.97 13.72
CA ILE A 5 -2.66 -54.06 12.80
C ILE A 5 -4.16 -54.27 12.55
N ILE A 6 -4.97 -53.23 12.83
CA ILE A 6 -6.17 -52.73 12.11
C ILE A 6 -6.75 -51.54 12.93
N ALA A 7 -7.22 -50.41 12.40
CA ALA A 7 -7.21 -49.82 11.03
C ALA A 7 -7.14 -48.25 11.14
N ALA A 8 -7.34 -47.51 10.04
CA ALA A 8 -7.27 -46.04 10.00
C ALA A 8 -8.60 -45.33 10.31
N ALA A 9 -8.53 -44.13 10.91
CA ALA A 9 -9.56 -43.10 10.86
C ALA A 9 -8.87 -41.74 10.63
N ALA A 10 -8.72 -41.35 9.36
CA ALA A 10 -8.24 -40.02 9.03
C ALA A 10 -9.32 -39.00 9.41
N ILE A 11 -9.08 -38.19 10.44
CA ILE A 11 -9.92 -37.04 10.75
C ILE A 11 -9.56 -35.93 9.76
N ALA A 12 -10.00 -36.09 8.51
CA ALA A 12 -10.01 -35.04 7.51
C ALA A 12 -11.06 -33.99 7.92
N SER A 13 -10.67 -33.13 8.86
CA SER A 13 -11.51 -32.07 9.40
C SER A 13 -11.74 -30.98 8.36
N LEU A 14 -12.83 -31.15 7.61
CA LEU A 14 -13.61 -30.09 6.94
C LEU A 14 -12.81 -29.14 6.06
N ALA A 15 -12.46 -29.62 4.86
CA ALA A 15 -12.36 -28.72 3.71
C ALA A 15 -13.75 -28.14 3.40
N GLY A 16 -13.86 -26.81 3.36
CA GLY A 16 -15.14 -26.09 3.24
C GLY A 16 -15.57 -25.53 4.61
N ILE A 17 -15.47 -24.24 4.87
CA ILE A 17 -15.41 -23.09 3.96
C ILE A 17 -14.01 -22.49 3.89
N ALA A 18 -13.37 -22.62 2.74
CA ALA A 18 -12.42 -21.61 2.34
C ALA A 18 -13.21 -20.32 2.11
N TYR A 19 -13.23 -19.43 3.11
CA TYR A 19 -13.39 -18.03 2.82
C TYR A 19 -12.33 -17.72 1.76
N ALA A 20 -12.76 -17.38 0.56
CA ALA A 20 -11.87 -16.83 -0.44
C ALA A 20 -11.45 -15.45 0.09
N GLN A 21 -10.48 -15.46 1.00
CA GLN A 21 -9.72 -14.30 1.36
C GLN A 21 -9.06 -13.87 0.05
N THR A 22 -9.66 -12.89 -0.62
CA THR A 22 -8.97 -12.07 -1.61
C THR A 22 -7.59 -11.78 -1.00
N PRO A 23 -6.48 -12.20 -1.63
CA PRO A 23 -5.17 -12.14 -1.02
C PRO A 23 -5.00 -10.75 -0.42
N ALA A 24 -4.77 -10.68 0.89
CA ALA A 24 -4.84 -9.41 1.61
C ALA A 24 -3.93 -8.42 0.90
N GLN A 25 -4.50 -7.46 0.17
CA GLN A 25 -3.75 -6.64 -0.78
C GLN A 25 -2.74 -5.85 0.02
N GLN A 26 -1.47 -6.27 -0.08
CA GLN A 26 -0.38 -5.60 0.59
C GLN A 26 -0.25 -4.21 -0.04
N PRO A 27 -0.18 -3.13 0.76
CA PRO A 27 -0.21 -1.77 0.23
C PRO A 27 0.74 -1.55 -0.94
N ALA A 28 0.18 -1.32 -2.14
CA ALA A 28 0.95 -1.09 -3.35
C ALA A 28 1.84 0.16 -3.17
N PRO A 29 3.17 0.05 -3.36
CA PRO A 29 4.07 1.17 -3.18
C PRO A 29 3.82 2.25 -4.23
N ILE A 30 3.96 3.51 -3.86
CA ILE A 30 4.11 4.60 -4.83
C ILE A 30 5.46 4.42 -5.54
N VAL A 31 5.47 4.31 -6.88
CA VAL A 31 6.68 3.98 -7.68
C VAL A 31 7.25 5.16 -8.46
N GLN A 32 6.56 6.30 -8.48
CA GLN A 32 7.02 7.55 -9.08
C GLN A 32 7.12 8.65 -8.00
N GLY A 33 7.80 9.75 -8.31
CA GLY A 33 7.88 10.92 -7.42
C GLY A 33 8.41 12.16 -8.13
N ALA A 34 8.67 13.20 -7.35
CA ALA A 34 9.23 14.47 -7.81
C ALA A 34 10.69 14.36 -8.25
N THR A 35 11.03 15.02 -9.35
CA THR A 35 12.43 15.30 -9.71
C THR A 35 12.99 16.40 -8.80
N GLY A 36 14.16 16.17 -8.21
CA GLY A 36 14.89 17.16 -7.40
C GLY A 36 14.34 17.48 -6.00
N VAL A 37 13.20 16.90 -5.60
CA VAL A 37 12.64 17.07 -4.24
C VAL A 37 12.54 15.72 -3.54
N THR A 38 13.32 15.54 -2.48
CA THR A 38 13.39 14.30 -1.69
C THR A 38 13.07 14.53 -0.22
N VAL A 39 12.55 13.51 0.45
CA VAL A 39 12.27 13.50 1.89
C VAL A 39 12.76 12.20 2.50
N GLY A 40 13.74 12.28 3.40
CA GLY A 40 14.44 11.10 3.92
C GLY A 40 15.13 10.30 2.81
N GLY A 41 15.70 10.97 1.81
CA GLY A 41 16.38 10.37 0.67
C GLY A 41 15.48 9.89 -0.48
N MET A 42 14.18 9.68 -0.24
CA MET A 42 13.25 9.20 -1.27
C MET A 42 12.50 10.35 -1.96
N PRO A 43 12.24 10.30 -3.28
CA PRO A 43 11.47 11.33 -3.98
C PRO A 43 10.09 11.59 -3.35
N ALA A 44 9.71 12.86 -3.21
CA ALA A 44 8.39 13.23 -2.68
C ALA A 44 7.28 12.90 -3.69
N ALA A 45 6.19 12.28 -3.22
CA ALA A 45 5.05 11.91 -4.07
C ALA A 45 4.07 13.07 -4.28
N ARG A 46 3.37 13.03 -5.41
CA ARG A 46 2.49 14.10 -5.90
C ARG A 46 1.25 13.50 -6.58
N ALA A 47 0.22 14.33 -6.75
CA ALA A 47 -0.90 13.98 -7.62
C ALA A 47 -0.42 13.69 -9.06
N GLY A 48 -0.76 12.51 -9.56
CA GLY A 48 -0.30 11.97 -10.84
C GLY A 48 0.90 11.02 -10.75
N ASP A 49 1.51 10.80 -9.59
CA ASP A 49 2.55 9.77 -9.42
C ASP A 49 1.91 8.36 -9.30
N ALA A 50 2.50 7.38 -9.97
CA ALA A 50 1.95 6.02 -10.13
C ALA A 50 2.18 5.11 -8.92
N THR A 51 1.33 4.09 -8.74
CA THR A 51 1.49 2.99 -7.77
C THR A 51 1.86 1.68 -8.47
N GLY A 52 2.56 0.79 -7.75
CA GLY A 52 3.17 -0.42 -8.33
C GLY A 52 2.21 -1.46 -8.91
N ASN A 53 0.91 -1.32 -8.66
CA ASN A 53 -0.17 -2.14 -9.19
C ASN A 53 -0.88 -1.52 -10.43
N GLY A 54 -0.31 -0.46 -11.03
CA GLY A 54 -0.92 0.26 -12.16
C GLY A 54 -1.94 1.34 -11.76
N GLY A 55 -2.11 1.59 -10.47
CA GLY A 55 -2.86 2.73 -9.96
C GLY A 55 -2.08 4.06 -10.02
N GLN A 56 -2.71 5.12 -9.52
CA GLN A 56 -2.17 6.47 -9.50
C GLN A 56 -2.74 7.28 -8.33
N VAL A 57 -1.93 8.14 -7.72
CA VAL A 57 -2.43 9.15 -6.77
C VAL A 57 -3.22 10.22 -7.54
N VAL A 58 -4.50 10.42 -7.19
CA VAL A 58 -5.42 11.34 -7.92
C VAL A 58 -5.71 12.63 -7.15
N GLU A 59 -5.33 12.71 -5.87
CA GLU A 59 -5.53 13.88 -5.02
C GLU A 59 -4.21 14.31 -4.36
N GLY A 60 -4.17 15.55 -3.85
CA GLY A 60 -3.06 16.08 -3.08
C GLY A 60 -3.46 17.31 -2.28
N SER A 61 -2.49 18.00 -1.68
CA SER A 61 -2.70 19.28 -1.02
C SER A 61 -3.30 20.33 -1.96
N SER A 62 -4.30 21.07 -1.48
CA SER A 62 -4.94 22.17 -2.22
C SER A 62 -4.06 23.41 -2.36
N ASN A 63 -2.99 23.55 -1.56
CA ASN A 63 -2.15 24.76 -1.53
C ASN A 63 -0.64 24.50 -1.48
N VAL A 64 -0.18 23.25 -1.33
CA VAL A 64 1.25 22.91 -1.38
C VAL A 64 1.56 22.12 -2.65
N VAL A 65 2.47 22.67 -3.44
CA VAL A 65 2.85 22.18 -4.76
C VAL A 65 4.33 21.77 -4.74
N ILE A 66 4.62 20.58 -5.25
CA ILE A 66 5.97 20.04 -5.41
C ILE A 66 6.19 19.77 -6.90
N GLY A 67 7.23 20.36 -7.49
CA GLY A 67 7.55 20.14 -8.91
C GLY A 67 6.36 20.34 -9.86
N GLY A 68 5.57 21.41 -9.64
CA GLY A 68 4.41 21.77 -10.45
C GLY A 68 3.12 20.95 -10.22
N LYS A 69 3.08 20.01 -9.26
CA LYS A 69 1.89 19.20 -8.95
C LYS A 69 1.53 19.24 -7.45
N PRO A 70 0.25 19.10 -7.06
CA PRO A 70 -0.17 18.97 -5.67
C PRO A 70 0.64 17.90 -4.91
N ALA A 71 1.11 18.23 -3.70
CA ALA A 71 1.85 17.30 -2.85
C ALA A 71 0.93 16.18 -2.32
N ALA A 72 1.32 14.91 -2.46
CA ALA A 72 0.54 13.77 -1.99
C ALA A 72 0.81 13.48 -0.50
N ARG A 73 -0.24 13.14 0.25
CA ARG A 73 -0.19 12.94 1.70
C ARG A 73 -0.96 11.69 2.11
N VAL A 74 -0.73 11.21 3.33
CA VAL A 74 -1.56 10.14 3.92
C VAL A 74 -3.05 10.53 3.92
N GLY A 75 -3.88 9.60 3.47
CA GLY A 75 -5.32 9.77 3.30
C GLY A 75 -5.75 10.58 2.07
N ASP A 76 -4.83 11.01 1.20
CA ASP A 76 -5.21 11.53 -0.11
C ASP A 76 -5.54 10.34 -1.05
N ARG A 77 -6.53 10.52 -1.94
CA ARG A 77 -7.05 9.44 -2.78
C ARG A 77 -6.08 8.99 -3.87
N THR A 78 -6.11 7.69 -4.15
CA THR A 78 -5.66 7.09 -5.40
C THR A 78 -6.88 6.68 -6.24
N ASN A 79 -6.68 6.26 -7.49
CA ASN A 79 -7.75 5.70 -8.32
C ASN A 79 -8.27 4.32 -7.83
N CYS A 80 -7.61 3.72 -6.85
CA CYS A 80 -7.86 2.37 -6.36
C CYS A 80 -8.05 2.29 -4.82
N GLY A 81 -7.96 3.41 -4.11
CA GLY A 81 -7.90 3.45 -2.64
C GLY A 81 -7.41 4.80 -2.10
N VAL A 82 -6.58 4.78 -1.06
CA VAL A 82 -5.96 5.97 -0.44
C VAL A 82 -4.49 5.73 -0.14
N VAL A 83 -3.69 6.79 -0.03
CA VAL A 83 -2.31 6.68 0.47
C VAL A 83 -2.34 6.36 1.98
N VAL A 84 -1.63 5.31 2.43
CA VAL A 84 -1.67 4.83 3.83
C VAL A 84 -0.37 5.01 4.61
N GLN A 85 0.73 5.35 3.93
CA GLN A 85 2.05 5.60 4.55
C GLN A 85 2.63 6.93 4.08
N GLY A 86 3.59 7.44 4.85
CA GLY A 86 4.26 8.71 4.60
C GLY A 86 5.47 8.92 5.49
N ALA A 87 6.17 10.03 5.28
CA ALA A 87 7.32 10.45 6.09
C ALA A 87 6.94 10.66 7.56
N THR A 88 7.80 10.20 8.48
CA THR A 88 7.59 10.30 9.94
C THR A 88 7.86 11.69 10.51
N ASN A 89 8.45 12.60 9.74
CA ASN A 89 8.92 13.91 10.20
C ASN A 89 8.59 15.08 9.26
N VAL A 90 8.00 14.83 8.09
CA VAL A 90 7.61 15.89 7.13
C VAL A 90 6.11 15.82 6.90
N TYR A 91 5.44 16.92 7.21
CA TYR A 91 3.99 17.04 7.19
C TYR A 91 3.57 18.17 6.25
N VAL A 92 2.52 17.95 5.47
CA VAL A 92 1.88 18.96 4.63
C VAL A 92 0.43 19.11 5.09
N ASN A 93 0.05 20.32 5.49
CA ASN A 93 -1.23 20.61 6.15
C ASN A 93 -1.54 19.67 7.33
N GLY A 94 -0.54 19.30 8.14
CA GLY A 94 -0.67 18.41 9.30
C GLY A 94 -0.76 16.91 8.98
N LYS A 95 -0.83 16.50 7.70
CA LYS A 95 -0.76 15.09 7.28
C LYS A 95 0.66 14.70 6.87
N PRO A 96 1.15 13.48 7.18
CA PRO A 96 2.43 12.99 6.66
C PRO A 96 2.51 13.08 5.13
N LEU A 97 3.62 13.63 4.61
CA LEU A 97 3.89 13.68 3.18
C LEU A 97 4.26 12.29 2.67
N ALA A 98 3.66 11.88 1.56
CA ALA A 98 3.97 10.61 0.91
C ALA A 98 5.20 10.70 0.00
N ARG A 99 5.85 9.57 -0.25
CA ARG A 99 7.08 9.45 -1.03
C ARG A 99 7.05 8.18 -1.87
N THR A 100 7.97 8.08 -2.83
CA THR A 100 8.26 6.79 -3.48
C THR A 100 8.61 5.74 -2.42
N GLY A 101 8.01 4.55 -2.53
CA GLY A 101 8.13 3.45 -1.57
C GLY A 101 7.06 3.43 -0.47
N ASP A 102 6.43 4.57 -0.15
CA ASP A 102 5.31 4.59 0.81
C ASP A 102 4.06 3.94 0.17
N GLY A 103 3.34 3.10 0.91
CA GLY A 103 2.19 2.33 0.41
C GLY A 103 0.88 3.12 0.26
N ALA A 104 0.09 2.72 -0.74
CA ALA A 104 -1.34 3.02 -0.89
C ALA A 104 -2.19 1.78 -0.60
N SER A 105 -3.46 1.92 -0.21
CA SER A 105 -4.40 0.83 0.13
C SER A 105 -4.92 0.05 -1.10
N CYS A 106 -4.10 -0.05 -2.13
CA CYS A 106 -4.32 -0.84 -3.33
C CYS A 106 -3.30 -1.99 -3.41
#